data_AF-W2TFG1-F1
#
_entry.id   AF-W2TFG1-F1
#
_cell.length_a   1.000
_cell.length_b   1.000
_cell.length_c   1.000
_cell.angle_alpha   90.00
_cell.angle_beta   90.00
_cell.angle_gamma   90.00
#
_symmetry.space_group_name_H-M   'P 1'
#
loop_
_entity.id
_entity.type
_entity.pdbx_description
1 polymer ?
#
loop_
_entity_poly.entity_id
_entity_poly.type
_entity_poly.pdbx_seq_one_letter_code
_entity_poly.pdbx_strand_id
1 'polypeptide(L)'
;MPLPAEYLHERLWVADIVYFPIRTALLEAAEARGCRTLSGGGMAVYQAVDAFRLFTGVEPDAERMYAHLQSMLAADAASAGE
;
A
#
# COMPACT_ATOMS: atom_id res chain seq x y z
N MET A 1 13.62 -6.25 5.64
CA MET A 1 12.78 -6.71 6.75
C MET A 1 13.11 -5.87 8.00
N PRO A 2 12.21 -5.03 8.54
CA PRO A 2 12.49 -4.14 9.69
C PRO A 2 12.61 -4.79 11.07
N LEU A 3 12.12 -6.02 11.26
CA LEU A 3 12.07 -6.69 12.57
C LEU A 3 12.08 -8.23 12.40
N PRO A 4 12.47 -9.00 13.44
CA PRO A 4 12.42 -10.47 13.42
C PRO A 4 11.01 -11.02 13.22
N ALA A 5 10.86 -11.97 12.30
CA ALA A 5 9.54 -12.50 11.92
C ALA A 5 8.84 -13.25 13.07
N GLU A 6 9.57 -13.76 14.07
CA GLU A 6 8.97 -14.42 15.23
C GLU A 6 8.03 -13.53 16.04
N TYR A 7 8.16 -12.20 15.94
CA TYR A 7 7.28 -11.26 16.64
C TYR A 7 5.91 -11.11 15.98
N LEU A 8 5.76 -11.55 14.73
CA LEU A 8 4.49 -11.52 14.02
C LEU A 8 3.59 -12.67 14.51
N HIS A 9 2.31 -12.40 14.75
CA HIS A 9 1.33 -13.43 15.08
C HIS A 9 -0.07 -12.98 14.65
N GLU A 10 -0.97 -13.92 14.38
CA GLU A 10 -2.31 -13.69 13.81
C GLU A 10 -3.16 -12.60 14.49
N ARG A 11 -2.97 -12.35 15.80
CA ARG A 11 -3.69 -11.30 16.52
C ARG A 11 -3.23 -9.87 16.19
N LEU A 12 -2.16 -9.70 15.42
CA LEU A 12 -1.66 -8.38 15.00
C LEU A 12 -2.33 -7.91 13.71
N TRP A 13 -2.49 -6.59 13.62
CA TRP A 13 -2.62 -5.87 12.37
C TRP A 13 -1.27 -5.28 11.99
N VAL A 14 -0.83 -5.54 10.77
CA VAL A 14 0.46 -5.05 10.26
C VAL A 14 0.19 -4.11 9.09
N ALA A 15 0.55 -2.85 9.25
CA ALA A 15 0.48 -1.86 8.20
C ALA A 15 1.90 -1.44 7.80
N ASP A 16 2.11 -1.23 6.49
CA ASP A 16 3.36 -0.68 5.97
C ASP A 16 3.03 0.50 5.06
N ILE A 17 3.76 1.60 5.21
CA ILE A 17 3.54 2.82 4.41
C ILE A 17 4.28 2.76 3.07
N VAL A 18 5.19 1.80 2.89
CA VAL A 18 5.88 1.57 1.62
C VAL A 18 4.86 1.10 0.57
N TYR A 19 4.90 1.74 -0.60
CA TYR A 19 4.00 1.45 -1.72
C TYR A 19 4.74 1.10 -3.02
N PHE A 20 6.09 1.15 -3.01
CA PHE A 20 6.96 0.64 -4.07
C PHE A 20 8.12 -0.16 -3.44
N PRO A 21 8.07 -1.51 -3.45
CA PRO A 21 6.96 -2.35 -3.93
C PRO A 21 5.73 -2.30 -3.00
N ILE A 22 4.53 -2.58 -3.52
CA ILE A 22 3.28 -2.61 -2.72
C ILE A 22 3.21 -3.81 -1.76
N ARG A 23 3.90 -4.90 -2.11
CA ARG A 23 4.11 -6.07 -1.25
C ARG A 23 5.54 -6.00 -0.72
N THR A 24 5.68 -5.60 0.54
CA THR A 24 6.98 -5.61 1.21
C THR A 24 7.22 -6.96 1.90
N ALA A 25 8.48 -7.28 2.15
CA ALA A 25 8.85 -8.46 2.93
C ALA A 25 8.16 -8.51 4.32
N LEU A 26 7.81 -7.36 4.91
CA LEU A 26 7.05 -7.30 6.16
C LEU A 26 5.61 -7.79 5.96
N LEU A 27 4.93 -7.27 4.94
CA LEU A 27 3.54 -7.64 4.66
C LEU A 27 3.44 -9.11 4.23
N GLU A 28 4.38 -9.59 3.41
CA GLU A 28 4.46 -10.99 3.01
C GLU A 28 4.67 -11.92 4.21
N ALA A 29 5.62 -11.59 5.09
CA ALA A 29 5.87 -12.37 6.32
C ALA A 29 4.68 -12.32 7.29
N ALA A 30 3.99 -11.19 7.37
CA ALA A 30 2.81 -11.01 8.22
C ALA A 30 1.65 -11.88 7.73
N GLU A 31 1.35 -11.88 6.43
CA GLU A 31 0.30 -12.72 5.83
C GLU A 31 0.61 -14.20 5.96
N ALA A 32 1.86 -14.61 5.73
CA ALA A 32 2.30 -16.00 5.93
C ALA A 32 2.08 -16.50 7.36
N ARG A 33 1.95 -15.59 8.34
CA ARG A 33 1.72 -15.88 9.76
C ARG A 33 0.28 -15.58 10.20
N GLY A 34 -0.64 -15.36 9.25
CA GLY A 34 -2.06 -15.14 9.51
C GLY A 34 -2.40 -13.76 10.05
N CYS A 35 -1.48 -12.79 9.99
CA CYS A 35 -1.80 -11.41 10.38
C CYS A 35 -2.74 -10.77 9.37
N ARG A 36 -3.55 -9.81 9.84
CA ARG A 36 -4.27 -8.90 8.95
C ARG A 36 -3.30 -7.83 8.47
N THR A 37 -3.30 -7.54 7.18
CA THR A 37 -2.35 -6.59 6.57
C THR A 37 -3.04 -5.40 5.93
N LEU A 38 -2.32 -4.27 5.88
CA LEU A 38 -2.70 -3.06 5.16
C LEU A 38 -1.47 -2.52 4.43
N SER A 39 -1.58 -2.36 3.11
CA SER A 39 -0.49 -1.80 2.29
C SER A 39 -0.51 -0.28 2.25
N GLY A 40 0.61 0.32 1.82
CA GLY A 40 0.79 1.76 1.75
C GLY A 40 0.00 2.47 0.65
N GLY A 41 -0.66 1.72 -0.25
CA GLY A 41 -1.36 2.28 -1.41
C GLY A 41 -2.48 3.25 -1.03
N GLY A 42 -3.25 2.94 0.02
CA GLY A 42 -4.26 3.85 0.54
C GLY A 42 -3.65 5.17 1.02
N MET A 43 -2.61 5.08 1.85
CA MET A 43 -1.89 6.27 2.33
C MET A 43 -1.38 7.12 1.18
N ALA A 44 -0.73 6.51 0.18
CA ALA A 44 -0.17 7.21 -0.99
C ALA A 44 -1.24 8.00 -1.77
N VAL A 45 -2.45 7.45 -1.90
CA VAL A 45 -3.55 8.11 -2.62
C VAL A 45 -4.18 9.22 -1.77
N TYR A 46 -4.55 8.93 -0.52
CA TYR A 46 -5.30 9.91 0.28
C TYR A 46 -4.46 11.12 0.67
N GLN A 47 -3.15 10.96 0.88
CA GLN A 47 -2.26 12.12 1.05
C GLN A 47 -2.19 12.98 -0.23
N ALA A 48 -2.25 12.36 -1.42
CA ALA A 48 -2.24 13.06 -2.70
C ALA A 48 -3.57 13.75 -2.99
N VAL A 49 -4.69 13.16 -2.58
CA VAL A 49 -6.03 13.79 -2.60
C VAL A 49 -5.99 15.09 -1.79
N ASP A 50 -5.49 15.04 -0.55
CA ASP A 50 -5.43 16.23 0.30
C ASP A 50 -4.48 17.28 -0.27
N ALA A 51 -3.28 16.88 -0.73
CA ALA A 51 -2.33 17.79 -1.36
C ALA A 51 -2.92 18.46 -2.62
N PHE A 52 -3.58 17.69 -3.49
CA PHE A 52 -4.22 18.21 -4.69
C PHE A 52 -5.31 19.23 -4.33
N ARG A 53 -6.17 18.92 -3.36
CA ARG A 53 -7.22 19.84 -2.88
C ARG A 53 -6.60 21.14 -2.35
N LEU A 54 -5.56 21.05 -1.53
CA LEU A 54 -4.89 22.21 -0.94
C LEU A 54 -4.20 23.10 -1.97
N PHE A 55 -3.57 22.50 -2.98
CA PHE A 55 -2.84 23.26 -4.01
C PHE A 55 -3.75 23.86 -5.08
N THR A 56 -4.84 23.19 -5.43
CA THR A 56 -5.67 23.56 -6.58
C THR A 56 -7.00 24.20 -6.19
N GLY A 57 -7.46 23.97 -4.95
CA GLY A 57 -8.83 24.31 -4.52
C GLY A 57 -9.91 23.44 -5.16
N VAL A 58 -9.55 22.43 -5.95
CA VAL A 58 -10.49 21.52 -6.63
C VAL A 58 -10.66 20.25 -5.79
N GLU A 59 -11.91 19.81 -5.65
CA GLU A 59 -12.22 18.54 -4.98
C GLU A 59 -11.76 17.36 -5.86
N PRO A 60 -10.76 16.56 -5.42
CA PRO A 60 -10.29 15.41 -6.18
C PRO A 60 -11.22 14.20 -6.00
N ASP A 61 -11.30 13.39 -7.05
CA ASP A 61 -12.01 12.11 -7.02
C ASP A 61 -11.08 11.02 -6.47
N ALA A 62 -11.19 10.75 -5.18
CA ALA A 62 -10.32 9.81 -4.47
C ALA A 62 -10.45 8.38 -4.98
N GLU A 63 -11.67 7.95 -5.33
CA GLU A 63 -11.93 6.58 -5.83
C GLU A 63 -11.25 6.38 -7.18
N ARG A 64 -11.36 7.36 -8.09
CA ARG A 64 -10.68 7.31 -9.39
C ARG A 64 -9.16 7.31 -9.24
N MET A 65 -8.62 8.13 -8.34
CA MET A 65 -7.18 8.13 -8.05
C MET A 65 -6.71 6.78 -7.50
N TYR A 66 -7.48 6.18 -6.59
CA TYR A 66 -7.16 4.88 -6.02
C TYR A 66 -7.21 3.77 -7.07
N ALA A 67 -8.27 3.72 -7.88
CA ALA A 67 -8.41 2.77 -8.98
C ALA A 67 -7.25 2.89 -9.98
N HIS A 68 -6.82 4.13 -10.28
CA HIS A 68 -5.69 4.35 -11.17
C HIS A 68 -4.38 3.82 -10.58
N LEU A 69 -4.09 4.06 -9.29
CA LEU A 69 -2.93 3.48 -8.64
C LEU A 69 -2.94 1.94 -8.74
N GLN A 70 -4.08 1.29 -8.50
CA GLN A 70 -4.19 -0.17 -8.64
C GLN A 70 -3.87 -0.65 -10.06
N SER A 71 -4.30 0.09 -11.09
CA SER A 71 -3.96 -0.25 -12.48
C SER A 71 -2.47 -0.14 -12.78
N MET A 72 -1.78 0.85 -12.20
CA MET A 72 -0.33 1.03 -12.36
C MET A 72 0.44 -0.09 -11.65
N LEU A 73 0.05 -0.46 -10.43
CA LEU A 73 0.66 -1.56 -9.69
C LEU A 73 0.49 -2.91 -10.39
N ALA A 74 -0.67 -3.14 -11.01
CA ALA A 74 -0.91 -4.35 -11.80
C ALA A 74 -0.02 -4.41 -13.05
N ALA A 75 0.20 -3.28 -13.72
CA ALA A 75 1.11 -3.19 -14.86
C ALA A 75 2.59 -3.39 -14.46
N ASP A 76 3.00 -2.80 -13.33
CA ASP A 76 4.37 -2.95 -12.79
C ASP A 76 4.67 -4.42 -12.46
N ALA A 77 3.74 -5.09 -11.78
CA ALA A 77 3.84 -6.52 -11.46
C ALA A 77 3.92 -7.40 -12.72
N ALA A 78 3.23 -7.04 -13.81
CA ALA A 78 3.33 -7.75 -15.08
C ALA A 78 4.73 -7.58 -15.72
N SER A 79 5.31 -6.38 -15.63
CA SER A 79 6.64 -6.09 -16.20
C SER A 79 7.81 -6.64 -15.38
N ALA A 80 7.63 -6.89 -14.08
CA ALA A 80 8.65 -7.46 -13.20
C ALA A 80 8.74 -9.00 -13.29
N GLY A 81 7.79 -9.64 -13.98
CA GLY A 81 7.74 -11.09 -14.21
C GLY A 81 8.35 -11.57 -15.53
N GLU A 82 8.94 -10.66 -16.32
CA GLU A 82 9.72 -10.92 -17.55
C GLU A 82 11.22 -10.85 -17.28
#